data_AF-C0FWZ1-F1
#
_entry.id   AF-C0FWZ1-F1
#
_cell.length_a   1.000
_cell.length_b   1.000
_cell.length_c   1.000
_cell.angle_alpha   90.00
_cell.angle_beta   90.00
_cell.angle_gamma   90.00
#
_symmetry.space_group_name_H-M   'P 1'
#
loop_
_entity.id
_entity.type
_entity.pdbx_description
1 polymer ?
#
loop_
_entity_poly.entity_id
_entity_poly.type
_entity_poly.pdbx_seq_one_letter_code
_entity_poly.pdbx_strand_id
1 'polypeptide(L)'
;MPFKIVRNDITKVKADVIVNTANPNPICASGTDLAIYEAAGKEKLLAERANIGKIARGDIDSYIDANYVRESHRKEYPVRSRSNARMRGLTEERE
;
A
#
# COMPACT_ATOMS: atom_id res chain seq x y z
N MET A 1 14.85 4.32 -11.63
CA MET A 1 15.25 5.33 -10.64
C MET A 1 16.19 4.69 -9.64
N PRO A 2 17.35 5.30 -9.31
CA PRO A 2 18.27 4.71 -8.33
C PRO A 2 17.67 4.76 -6.92
N PHE A 3 17.91 3.70 -6.14
CA PHE A 3 17.56 3.64 -4.73
C PHE A 3 18.44 4.63 -3.93
N LYS A 4 17.82 5.38 -3.02
CA LYS A 4 18.49 6.39 -2.20
C LYS A 4 18.16 6.18 -0.72
N ILE A 5 19.18 6.26 0.13
CA ILE A 5 19.02 6.29 1.58
C ILE A 5 19.15 7.75 2.02
N VAL A 6 18.12 8.28 2.67
CA VAL A 6 18.07 9.65 3.16
C VAL A 6 17.90 9.63 4.67
N ARG A 7 18.78 10.32 5.41
CA ARG A 7 18.66 10.52 6.86
C ARG A 7 18.05 11.89 7.12
N ASN A 8 16.73 11.96 7.20
CA ASN A 8 16.00 13.20 7.47
C ASN A 8 14.64 12.89 8.10
N ASP A 9 13.94 13.93 8.56
CA ASP A 9 12.53 13.89 8.91
C ASP A 9 11.68 13.68 7.64
N ILE A 10 10.91 12.58 7.62
CA ILE A 10 10.10 12.17 6.46
C ILE A 10 9.04 13.22 6.09
N THR A 11 8.58 14.04 7.04
CA THR A 11 7.60 15.11 6.78
C THR A 11 8.18 16.25 5.94
N LYS A 12 9.52 16.35 5.87
CA LYS A 12 10.25 17.37 5.10
C LYS A 12 10.85 16.80 3.81
N VAL A 13 10.70 15.50 3.56
CA VAL A 13 11.19 14.85 2.35
C VAL A 13 10.21 15.13 1.21
N LYS A 14 10.70 15.74 0.14
CA LYS A 14 9.92 15.93 -1.09
C LYS A 14 9.82 14.60 -1.85
N ALA A 15 8.64 14.00 -1.82
CA ALA A 15 8.29 12.79 -2.54
C ALA A 15 6.83 12.89 -3.00
N ASP A 16 6.44 12.08 -3.98
CA ASP A 16 5.04 12.01 -4.42
C ASP A 16 4.14 11.41 -3.32
N VAL A 17 4.67 10.44 -2.57
CA VAL A 17 3.99 9.78 -1.45
C VAL A 17 4.99 9.50 -0.33
N ILE A 18 4.56 9.68 0.91
CA ILE A 18 5.25 9.20 2.11
C ILE A 18 4.39 8.12 2.78
N VAL A 19 5.03 7.14 3.42
CA VAL A 19 4.34 6.03 4.07
C VAL A 19 4.42 6.20 5.58
N ASN A 20 3.28 6.09 6.25
CA ASN A 20 3.19 6.09 7.71
C ASN A 20 3.05 4.66 8.24
N THR A 21 3.72 4.37 9.35
CA THR A 21 3.49 3.15 10.14
C THR A 21 2.31 3.38 11.09
N ALA A 22 1.07 3.20 10.61
CA ALA A 22 -0.10 3.54 11.41
C ALA A 22 -0.63 2.36 12.25
N ASN A 23 -1.40 2.73 13.28
CA ASN A 23 -2.13 1.79 14.10
C ASN A 23 -3.30 1.16 13.30
N PRO A 24 -3.64 -0.12 13.54
CA PRO A 24 -4.86 -0.73 12.99
C PRO A 24 -6.11 0.11 13.25
N ASN A 25 -6.23 0.69 14.43
CA ASN A 25 -7.33 1.59 14.79
C ASN A 25 -7.00 3.03 14.36
N PRO A 26 -8.01 3.84 14.02
CA PRO A 26 -7.83 5.23 13.59
C PRO A 26 -7.50 6.14 14.79
N ILE A 27 -6.32 5.95 15.37
CA ILE A 27 -5.80 6.71 16.51
C ILE A 27 -4.47 7.33 16.15
N CYS A 28 -4.28 8.59 16.55
CA CYS A 28 -2.99 9.25 16.50
C CYS A 28 -2.21 8.88 17.77
N ALA A 29 -1.03 8.31 17.60
CA ALA A 29 -0.17 7.86 18.69
C ALA A 29 1.05 8.79 18.84
N SER A 30 2.25 8.21 19.01
CA SER A 30 3.51 8.93 19.22
C SER A 30 4.52 8.63 18.09
N GLY A 31 5.68 9.29 18.14
CA GLY A 31 6.77 9.05 17.19
C GLY A 31 6.48 9.63 15.80
N THR A 32 6.83 8.88 14.75
CA THR A 32 6.66 9.32 13.35
C THR A 32 5.21 9.54 12.98
N ASP A 33 4.28 8.74 13.53
CA ASP A 33 2.85 8.91 13.34
C ASP A 33 2.41 10.32 13.79
N LEU A 34 2.77 10.71 15.02
CA LEU A 34 2.47 12.03 15.55
C LEU A 34 3.04 13.15 14.68
N ALA A 35 4.30 13.03 14.25
CA ALA A 35 4.93 14.03 13.39
C ALA A 35 4.19 14.22 12.05
N ILE A 36 3.68 13.13 11.47
CA ILE A 36 2.88 13.19 10.23
C ILE A 36 1.52 13.84 10.49
N TYR A 37 0.84 13.49 11.58
CA TYR A 37 -0.42 14.15 11.97
C TYR A 37 -0.22 15.65 12.22
N GLU A 38 0.83 16.04 12.93
CA GLU A 38 1.14 17.45 13.19
C GLU A 38 1.45 18.21 11.89
N ALA A 39 2.23 17.63 10.99
CA ALA A 39 2.60 18.24 9.71
C ALA A 39 1.41 18.36 8.73
N ALA A 40 0.50 17.38 8.71
CA ALA A 40 -0.67 17.38 7.82
C ALA A 40 -1.89 18.13 8.40
N GLY A 41 -1.86 18.44 9.70
CA GLY A 41 -3.01 18.94 10.46
C GLY A 41 -3.78 17.81 11.11
N LYS A 42 -3.55 17.63 12.42
CA LYS A 42 -3.96 16.46 13.20
C LYS A 42 -5.44 16.14 13.09
N GLU A 43 -6.29 17.14 13.27
CA GLU A 43 -7.76 16.96 13.27
C GLU A 43 -8.28 16.52 11.90
N LYS A 44 -7.78 17.15 10.83
CA LYS A 44 -8.19 16.84 9.45
C LYS A 44 -7.79 15.42 9.08
N LEU A 45 -6.52 15.06 9.33
CA LEU A 45 -6.04 13.73 9.00
C LEU A 45 -6.71 12.64 9.85
N LEU A 46 -7.03 12.92 11.12
CA LEU A 46 -7.70 11.97 11.99
C LEU A 46 -9.15 11.73 11.57
N ALA A 47 -9.86 12.78 11.13
CA ALA A 47 -11.21 12.65 10.58
C ALA A 47 -11.22 11.76 9.33
N GLU A 48 -10.31 12.00 8.38
CA GLU A 48 -10.19 11.15 7.19
C GLU A 48 -9.77 9.72 7.53
N ARG A 49 -8.84 9.56 8.48
CA ARG A 49 -8.44 8.23 8.96
C ARG A 49 -9.61 7.48 9.62
N ALA A 50 -10.48 8.18 10.33
CA ALA A 50 -11.67 7.61 10.94
C ALA A 50 -12.67 7.10 9.88
N ASN A 51 -12.80 7.80 8.74
CA ASN A 51 -13.64 7.35 7.61
C ASN A 51 -13.14 6.02 7.01
N ILE A 52 -11.83 5.77 7.01
CA ILE A 52 -11.24 4.49 6.56
C ILE A 52 -11.54 3.35 7.54
N GLY A 53 -11.66 3.64 8.85
CA GLY A 53 -12.00 2.65 9.87
C GLY A 53 -10.82 1.74 10.28
N LYS A 54 -11.07 0.48 10.61
CA LYS A 54 -10.01 -0.43 11.08
C LYS A 54 -9.24 -1.00 9.90
N ILE A 55 -7.91 -0.97 9.95
CA ILE A 55 -7.02 -1.55 8.94
C ILE A 55 -6.41 -2.85 9.49
N ALA A 56 -6.33 -3.89 8.67
CA ALA A 56 -5.71 -5.17 9.04
C ALA A 56 -4.17 -5.06 8.97
N ARG A 57 -3.47 -5.84 9.81
CA ARG A 57 -1.99 -5.87 9.76
C ARG A 57 -1.53 -6.53 8.47
N GLY A 58 -0.57 -5.90 7.79
CA GLY A 58 -0.02 -6.41 6.54
C GLY A 58 -0.90 -6.18 5.31
N ASP A 59 -2.05 -5.52 5.48
CA ASP A 59 -2.89 -5.09 4.37
C ASP A 59 -2.39 -3.72 3.87
N ILE A 60 -1.79 -3.71 2.68
CA ILE A 60 -1.28 -2.51 2.00
C ILE A 60 -2.33 -1.88 1.08
N ASP A 61 -3.36 -2.64 0.66
CA ASP A 61 -4.39 -2.15 -0.27
C ASP A 61 -5.24 -1.01 0.33
N SER A 62 -5.19 -0.85 1.65
CA SER A 62 -5.82 0.28 2.37
C SER A 62 -4.91 1.51 2.52
N TYR A 63 -3.63 1.43 2.16
CA TYR A 63 -2.62 2.48 2.42
C TYR A 63 -2.21 3.31 1.22
N ILE A 64 -2.48 2.84 0.01
CA ILE A 64 -2.24 3.60 -1.20
C ILE A 64 -3.58 3.65 -1.92
N ASP A 65 -4.17 4.84 -1.95
CA ASP A 65 -5.43 5.17 -2.61
C ASP A 65 -5.70 4.26 -3.83
N ALA A 66 -6.87 3.62 -3.87
CA ALA A 66 -7.21 2.52 -4.78
C ALA A 66 -7.04 2.85 -6.28
N ASN A 67 -6.77 4.12 -6.61
CA ASN A 67 -6.47 4.59 -7.95
C ASN A 67 -4.98 4.44 -8.34
N TYR A 68 -4.02 4.59 -7.42
CA TYR A 68 -2.58 4.55 -7.78
C TYR A 68 -2.04 3.12 -7.93
N VAL A 69 -2.51 2.18 -7.08
CA VAL A 69 -2.09 0.77 -7.13
C VAL A 69 -2.75 0.06 -8.31
N ARG A 70 -4.03 0.31 -8.61
CA ARG A 70 -4.73 -0.43 -9.68
C ARG A 70 -4.11 -0.21 -11.07
N GLU A 71 -3.78 1.02 -11.44
CA GLU A 71 -3.14 1.30 -12.73
C GLU A 71 -1.73 0.72 -12.80
N SER A 72 -0.90 0.97 -11.77
CA SER A 72 0.49 0.51 -11.74
C SER A 72 0.59 -1.02 -11.66
N HIS A 73 -0.18 -1.65 -10.80
CA HIS A 73 -0.21 -3.11 -10.63
C HIS A 73 -0.74 -3.83 -11.88
N ARG A 74 -1.74 -3.28 -12.58
CA ARG A 74 -2.23 -3.86 -13.85
C ARG A 74 -1.17 -3.77 -14.96
N LYS A 75 -0.33 -2.73 -14.93
CA LYS A 75 0.74 -2.51 -15.91
C LYS A 75 1.96 -3.37 -15.63
N GLU A 76 2.30 -3.58 -14.36
CA GLU A 76 3.49 -4.32 -13.92
C GLU A 76 3.25 -5.83 -13.76
N TYR A 77 2.07 -6.23 -13.29
CA TYR A 77 1.65 -7.63 -13.15
C TYR A 77 0.35 -7.90 -13.92
N PRO A 78 0.38 -7.95 -15.26
CA PRO A 78 -0.79 -8.32 -16.03
C PRO A 78 -1.18 -9.76 -15.67
N VAL A 79 -2.35 -9.91 -15.05
CA VAL A 79 -2.89 -11.22 -14.68
C VAL A 79 -3.04 -12.06 -15.95
N ARG A 80 -2.15 -13.03 -16.14
CA ARG A 80 -2.31 -14.04 -17.19
C ARG A 80 -3.57 -14.83 -16.88
N SER A 81 -4.55 -14.74 -17.77
CA SER A 81 -5.76 -15.56 -17.76
C SER A 81 -5.38 -17.01 -17.46
N ARG A 82 -5.87 -17.54 -16.32
CA ARG A 82 -5.76 -18.95 -15.95
C ARG A 82 -6.65 -19.77 -16.88
N SER A 83 -6.20 -20.03 -18.11
CA SER A 83 -6.95 -20.87 -19.05
C SER A 83 -6.14 -22.01 -19.68
N ASN A 84 -4.83 -22.15 -19.46
CA ASN A 84 -4.05 -23.20 -20.15
C ASN A 84 -3.29 -24.22 -19.28
N ALA A 85 -3.48 -24.25 -17.96
CA ALA A 85 -2.79 -25.22 -17.09
C ALA A 85 -3.46 -26.61 -17.01
N ARG A 86 -4.55 -26.87 -17.76
CA ARG A 86 -5.30 -28.15 -17.73
C ARG A 86 -5.19 -29.02 -19.00
N MET A 87 -4.34 -28.67 -19.96
CA MET A 87 -4.22 -29.37 -21.26
C MET A 87 -2.80 -29.93 -21.54
N ARG A 88 -2.02 -30.28 -20.51
CA ARG A 88 -0.72 -30.97 -20.67
C ARG A 88 -0.53 -32.15 -19.72
N GLY A 89 -1.60 -32.90 -19.47
CA GLY A 89 -1.55 -34.10 -18.62
C GLY A 89 -2.40 -35.25 -19.14
N LEU A 90 -2.77 -35.26 -20.42
CA LEU A 90 -3.70 -36.25 -21.00
C LEU A 90 -3.19 -36.92 -22.29
N THR A 91 -1.89 -36.85 -22.58
CA THR A 91 -1.32 -37.46 -23.80
C THR A 91 -0.20 -38.49 -23.55
N GLU A 92 0.05 -38.92 -22.32
CA GLU A 92 1.10 -39.92 -22.02
C GLU A 92 0.59 -41.25 -21.43
N GLU A 93 -0.72 -41.51 -21.43
CA GLU A 93 -1.22 -42.86 -21.14
C GLU A 93 -2.22 -43.31 -22.21
N ARG A 94 -1.71 -44.10 -23.17
CA ARG A 94 -2.38 -45.21 -23.85
C ARG A 94 -1.41 -45.84 -24.86
N GLU A 95 -0.68 -46.85 -24.38
CA GLU A 95 -0.58 -48.10 -25.13
C GLU A 95 -1.97 -48.71 -25.34
#